data_AF-A0A960HK77-F1
#
_entry.id   AF-A0A960HK77-F1
#
_cell.length_a   1.000
_cell.length_b   1.000
_cell.length_c   1.000
_cell.angle_alpha   90.00
_cell.angle_beta   90.00
_cell.angle_gamma   90.00
#
_symmetry.space_group_name_H-M   'P 1'
#
loop_
_entity.id
_entity.type
_entity.pdbx_description
1 polymer ?
#
loop_
_entity_poly.entity_id
_entity_poly.type
_entity_poly.pdbx_seq_one_letter_code
_entity_poly.pdbx_strand_id
1 'polypeptide(L)'
;MGNRPGVRRTGAAALGALLLAATVLAGCSSDGGDGATATTTTTTTTATTSTAPAQGEPGPGCEQGWTTPEPGSEQAAFPIEVILGQMGVDGELDVVDERAFTGPEVPWILEPRPDHVDWWYVKATLAGDPAFAGRWLVSRRDADRQGIDAVAPFDSRGYASPDWRAFEGEGAPRPIDGLPGEWPGLEYDFVVGDSGSQPGLPDEVVACLDGT
;
A
#
# COMPACT_ATOMS: atom_id res chain seq x y z
N MET A 1 0.06 38.40 -42.16
CA MET A 1 0.77 37.67 -41.10
C MET A 1 -0.18 36.60 -40.60
N GLY A 2 -0.03 35.28 -40.75
CA GLY A 2 0.92 34.40 -41.40
C GLY A 2 0.37 33.00 -41.09
N ASN A 3 -0.14 32.30 -42.11
CA ASN A 3 -0.67 30.94 -41.98
C ASN A 3 0.41 30.00 -41.43
N ARG A 4 0.07 29.15 -40.46
CA ARG A 4 0.83 27.92 -40.18
C ARG A 4 -0.06 26.69 -40.34
N PRO A 5 0.31 25.74 -41.21
CA PRO A 5 -0.45 24.52 -41.48
C PRO A 5 -0.22 23.46 -40.40
N GLY A 6 -1.17 22.51 -40.34
CA GLY A 6 -1.25 21.47 -39.34
C GLY A 6 -0.19 20.36 -39.43
N VAL A 7 -0.11 19.60 -38.35
CA VAL A 7 0.58 18.31 -38.29
C VAL A 7 -0.45 17.28 -37.84
N ARG A 8 -0.91 16.47 -38.78
CA ARG A 8 -1.56 15.18 -38.49
C ARG A 8 -0.46 14.16 -38.28
N ARG A 9 -0.42 13.51 -37.12
CA ARG A 9 0.37 12.29 -36.92
C ARG A 9 -0.55 11.08 -37.08
N THR A 10 -0.40 10.42 -38.22
CA THR A 10 -0.81 9.04 -38.49
C THR A 10 0.39 8.12 -38.30
N GLY A 11 0.19 7.02 -37.59
CA GLY A 11 1.09 5.87 -37.49
C GLY A 11 0.39 4.84 -36.60
N ALA A 12 -0.42 3.94 -37.16
CA ALA A 12 -0.07 2.69 -37.83
C ALA A 12 0.22 1.55 -36.83
N ALA A 13 -0.53 0.47 -37.06
CA ALA A 13 -0.70 -0.72 -36.24
C ALA A 13 0.55 -1.57 -36.06
N ALA A 14 0.55 -2.38 -35.00
CA ALA A 14 1.20 -3.69 -35.00
C ALA A 14 0.28 -4.72 -34.31
N LEU A 15 -0.25 -5.63 -35.12
CA LEU A 15 -0.77 -6.92 -34.69
C LEU A 15 0.34 -7.76 -34.07
N GLY A 16 0.02 -8.54 -33.04
CA GLY A 16 0.93 -9.54 -32.48
C GLY A 16 0.19 -10.55 -31.60
N ALA A 17 -0.67 -11.36 -32.21
CA ALA A 17 -1.19 -12.57 -31.58
C ALA A 17 -0.10 -13.64 -31.58
N LEU A 18 0.22 -14.23 -30.43
CA LEU A 18 1.01 -15.45 -30.34
C LEU A 18 0.27 -16.49 -29.50
N LEU A 19 -0.36 -17.43 -30.20
CA LEU A 19 -0.77 -18.74 -29.71
C LEU A 19 0.41 -19.71 -29.90
N LEU A 20 0.75 -20.50 -28.89
CA LEU A 20 1.39 -21.82 -28.99
C LEU A 20 1.23 -22.50 -27.61
N ALA A 21 0.28 -23.42 -27.47
CA ALA A 21 0.33 -24.86 -27.81
C ALA A 21 0.85 -25.71 -26.64
N ALA A 22 -0.08 -26.43 -26.00
CA ALA A 22 0.18 -27.50 -25.06
C ALA A 22 0.84 -28.69 -25.76
N THR A 23 1.73 -29.41 -25.06
CA THR A 23 2.09 -30.78 -25.43
C THR A 23 2.33 -31.60 -24.18
N VAL A 24 1.51 -32.63 -24.01
CA VAL A 24 1.60 -33.69 -23.01
C VAL A 24 2.58 -34.74 -23.53
N LEU A 25 3.44 -35.29 -22.66
CA LEU A 25 4.06 -36.60 -22.87
C LEU A 25 4.12 -37.37 -21.55
N ALA A 26 3.55 -38.58 -21.61
CA ALA A 26 3.49 -39.60 -20.58
C ALA A 26 4.55 -40.70 -20.83
N GLY A 27 4.88 -41.47 -19.79
CA GLY A 27 5.56 -42.79 -19.84
C GLY A 27 6.98 -42.79 -19.26
N CYS A 28 7.50 -43.82 -18.57
CA CYS A 28 7.03 -45.20 -18.26
C CYS A 28 7.77 -45.77 -17.01
N SER A 29 7.10 -46.73 -16.34
CA SER A 29 7.48 -47.98 -15.61
C SER A 29 8.96 -48.30 -15.23
N SER A 30 9.33 -49.15 -14.24
CA SER A 30 8.71 -50.37 -13.66
C SER A 30 9.37 -50.80 -12.31
N ASP A 31 8.61 -51.58 -11.52
CA ASP A 31 8.93 -52.77 -10.70
C ASP A 31 10.02 -52.82 -9.60
N GLY A 32 9.57 -53.21 -8.38
CA GLY A 32 10.02 -54.43 -7.70
C GLY A 32 11.04 -54.29 -6.56
N GLY A 33 10.68 -54.75 -5.34
CA GLY A 33 11.67 -55.13 -4.32
C GLY A 33 11.23 -55.01 -2.87
N ASP A 34 11.12 -56.16 -2.20
CA ASP A 34 10.69 -56.40 -0.83
C ASP A 34 11.41 -55.63 0.30
N GLY A 35 10.65 -55.39 1.38
CA GLY A 35 11.15 -55.53 2.75
C GLY A 35 11.91 -54.35 3.34
N ALA A 36 11.19 -53.36 3.87
CA ALA A 36 11.74 -52.47 4.89
C ALA A 36 10.65 -52.00 5.87
N THR A 37 10.86 -52.38 7.13
CA THR A 37 10.36 -51.87 8.40
C THR A 37 9.52 -50.59 8.32
N ALA A 38 8.27 -50.67 8.79
CA ALA A 38 7.38 -49.53 8.96
C ALA A 38 8.02 -48.45 9.87
N THR A 39 8.66 -47.48 9.24
CA THR A 39 9.00 -46.20 9.86
C THR A 39 7.83 -45.29 9.56
N THR A 40 7.07 -44.96 10.60
CA THR A 40 6.00 -43.96 10.53
C THR A 40 6.63 -42.61 10.25
N THR A 41 6.76 -42.25 8.97
CA THR A 41 7.08 -40.88 8.57
C THR A 41 5.88 -40.04 8.90
N THR A 42 5.95 -39.32 10.01
CA THR A 42 5.01 -38.25 10.33
C THR A 42 5.21 -37.17 9.28
N THR A 43 4.36 -37.17 8.24
CA THR A 43 4.20 -36.03 7.35
C THR A 43 3.69 -34.89 8.21
N THR A 44 4.58 -34.01 8.64
CA THR A 44 4.23 -32.73 9.25
C THR A 44 3.61 -31.89 8.16
N THR A 45 2.30 -32.02 7.97
CA THR A 45 1.51 -31.02 7.26
C THR A 45 1.67 -29.73 8.04
N THR A 46 2.48 -28.80 7.53
CA THR A 46 2.52 -27.42 8.01
C THR A 46 1.11 -26.87 7.85
N ALA A 47 0.35 -26.83 8.94
CA ALA A 47 -0.91 -26.11 8.97
C ALA A 47 -0.57 -24.64 8.76
N THR A 48 -0.89 -24.10 7.59
CA THR A 48 -0.95 -22.66 7.40
C THR A 48 -2.07 -22.17 8.30
N THR A 49 -1.73 -21.70 9.50
CA THR A 49 -2.67 -21.00 10.36
C THR A 49 -3.09 -19.74 9.60
N SER A 50 -4.20 -19.83 8.89
CA SER A 50 -4.99 -18.67 8.47
C SER A 50 -5.42 -18.01 9.78
N THR A 51 -4.60 -17.07 10.24
CA THR A 51 -4.94 -16.24 11.38
C THR A 51 -6.06 -15.35 10.89
N ALA A 52 -7.23 -15.42 11.55
CA ALA A 52 -8.34 -14.54 11.22
C ALA A 52 -7.84 -13.09 11.16
N PRO A 53 -8.34 -12.27 10.22
CA PRO A 53 -7.88 -10.90 10.09
C PRO A 53 -8.02 -10.17 11.43
N ALA A 54 -6.96 -9.50 11.87
CA ALA A 54 -7.02 -8.70 13.09
C ALA A 54 -8.02 -7.55 12.90
N GLN A 55 -8.67 -7.13 13.98
CA GLN A 55 -9.65 -6.06 13.97
C GLN A 55 -9.49 -5.22 15.25
N GLY A 56 -9.66 -3.91 15.11
CA GLY A 56 -9.81 -2.98 16.23
C GLY A 56 -11.28 -2.68 16.46
N GLU A 57 -11.72 -2.77 17.72
CA GLU A 57 -13.09 -2.43 18.07
C GLU A 57 -13.37 -0.94 17.86
N PRO A 58 -14.59 -0.59 17.41
CA PRO A 58 -15.06 0.80 17.39
C PRO A 58 -14.95 1.48 18.76
N GLY A 59 -14.53 2.74 18.78
CA GLY A 59 -14.39 3.52 20.01
C GLY A 59 -14.15 5.01 19.75
N PRO A 60 -14.02 5.83 20.81
CA PRO A 60 -13.67 7.24 20.67
C PRO A 60 -12.38 7.41 19.85
N GLY A 61 -12.46 8.18 18.77
CA GLY A 61 -11.34 8.39 17.85
C GLY A 61 -11.04 7.23 16.89
N CYS A 62 -11.83 6.15 16.90
CA CYS A 62 -11.85 5.13 15.86
C CYS A 62 -13.30 4.66 15.68
N GLU A 63 -14.15 5.55 15.19
CA GLU A 63 -15.61 5.41 15.33
C GLU A 63 -16.18 4.16 14.67
N GLN A 64 -15.53 3.67 13.60
CA GLN A 64 -15.94 2.48 12.87
C GLN A 64 -15.03 1.27 13.13
N GLY A 65 -14.02 1.41 13.99
CA GLY A 65 -12.98 0.42 14.16
C GLY A 65 -12.04 0.37 12.95
N TRP A 66 -11.17 -0.64 12.94
CA TRP A 66 -10.29 -0.94 11.81
C TRP A 66 -10.23 -2.45 11.57
N THR A 67 -9.85 -2.84 10.37
CA THR A 67 -9.61 -4.25 10.01
C THR A 67 -8.24 -4.40 9.35
N THR A 68 -7.59 -5.54 9.53
CA THR A 68 -6.48 -5.94 8.67
C THR A 68 -7.07 -6.55 7.40
N PRO A 69 -6.80 -6.00 6.21
CA PRO A 69 -7.25 -6.59 4.96
C PRO A 69 -6.76 -8.04 4.79
N GLU A 70 -7.56 -8.88 4.13
CA GLU A 70 -7.14 -10.25 3.83
C GLU A 70 -5.99 -10.23 2.80
N PRO A 71 -4.85 -10.89 3.05
CA PRO A 71 -3.75 -10.93 2.10
C PRO A 71 -4.18 -11.42 0.71
N GLY A 72 -3.82 -10.69 -0.34
CA GLY A 72 -4.20 -10.99 -1.73
C GLY A 72 -5.59 -10.53 -2.14
N SER A 73 -6.37 -9.93 -1.23
CA SER A 73 -7.61 -9.23 -1.58
C SER A 73 -7.32 -7.90 -2.29
N GLU A 74 -8.29 -7.40 -3.06
CA GLU A 74 -8.20 -6.05 -3.67
C GLU A 74 -8.00 -4.95 -2.62
N GLN A 75 -8.58 -5.13 -1.42
CA GLN A 75 -8.45 -4.17 -0.34
C GLN A 75 -7.02 -4.10 0.22
N ALA A 76 -6.30 -5.23 0.25
CA ALA A 76 -4.89 -5.30 0.66
C ALA A 76 -3.93 -4.84 -0.46
N ALA A 77 -4.28 -5.16 -1.72
CA ALA A 77 -3.45 -4.80 -2.87
C ALA A 77 -3.45 -3.29 -3.14
N PHE A 78 -4.59 -2.62 -2.93
CA PHE A 78 -4.79 -1.21 -3.24
C PHE A 78 -3.70 -0.27 -2.68
N PRO A 79 -3.42 -0.22 -1.36
CA PRO A 79 -2.43 0.71 -0.84
C PRO A 79 -1.01 0.37 -1.28
N ILE A 80 -0.70 -0.91 -1.51
CA ILE A 80 0.60 -1.36 -2.02
C ILE A 80 0.83 -0.83 -3.44
N GLU A 81 -0.18 -0.95 -4.31
CA GLU A 81 -0.12 -0.42 -5.68
C GLU A 81 0.06 1.10 -5.70
N VAL A 82 -0.66 1.82 -4.83
CA VAL A 82 -0.51 3.28 -4.67
C VAL A 82 0.91 3.64 -4.23
N ILE A 83 1.45 2.95 -3.22
CA ILE A 83 2.79 3.22 -2.68
C ILE A 83 3.85 2.99 -3.77
N LEU A 84 3.88 1.82 -4.39
CA LEU A 84 4.86 1.50 -5.43
C LEU A 84 4.75 2.44 -6.64
N GLY A 85 3.53 2.71 -7.08
CA GLY A 85 3.26 3.58 -8.22
C GLY A 85 3.66 5.04 -8.00
N GLN A 86 3.34 5.62 -6.85
CA GLN A 86 3.70 7.02 -6.55
C GLN A 86 5.18 7.19 -6.21
N MET A 87 5.79 6.20 -5.55
CA MET A 87 7.22 6.23 -5.25
C MET A 87 8.09 5.89 -6.47
N GLY A 88 7.50 5.39 -7.55
CA GLY A 88 8.22 5.01 -8.77
C GLY A 88 9.17 3.83 -8.56
N VAL A 89 8.76 2.88 -7.70
CA VAL A 89 9.57 1.72 -7.32
C VAL A 89 8.89 0.44 -7.77
N ASP A 90 9.66 -0.45 -8.39
CA ASP A 90 9.22 -1.80 -8.74
C ASP A 90 9.57 -2.79 -7.62
N GLY A 91 8.72 -3.79 -7.40
CA GLY A 91 9.01 -4.91 -6.49
C GLY A 91 7.82 -5.33 -5.64
N GLU A 92 8.09 -6.14 -4.63
CA GLU A 92 7.11 -6.61 -3.66
C GLU A 92 7.41 -5.99 -2.28
N LEU A 93 6.36 -5.52 -1.61
CA LEU A 93 6.47 -5.05 -0.23
C LEU A 93 6.22 -6.22 0.73
N ASP A 94 7.18 -6.47 1.61
CA ASP A 94 7.00 -7.32 2.79
C ASP A 94 6.21 -6.52 3.84
N VAL A 95 4.89 -6.71 3.84
CA VAL A 95 3.98 -6.02 4.77
C VAL A 95 4.07 -6.62 6.17
N VAL A 96 4.36 -5.76 7.15
CA VAL A 96 4.49 -6.10 8.57
C VAL A 96 3.21 -5.81 9.34
N ASP A 97 2.55 -4.71 9.02
CA ASP A 97 1.26 -4.33 9.59
C ASP A 97 0.44 -3.59 8.54
N GLU A 98 -0.86 -3.86 8.51
CA GLU A 98 -1.81 -3.21 7.63
C GLU A 98 -3.15 -3.05 8.33
N ARG A 99 -3.72 -1.84 8.25
CA ARG A 99 -5.04 -1.54 8.77
C ARG A 99 -5.82 -0.73 7.76
N ALA A 100 -7.06 -1.12 7.49
CA ALA A 100 -8.04 -0.36 6.75
C ALA A 100 -9.12 0.18 7.70
N PHE A 101 -9.50 1.43 7.52
CA PHE A 101 -10.57 2.09 8.27
C PHE A 101 -11.18 3.21 7.44
N THR A 102 -12.37 3.68 7.82
CA THR A 102 -13.08 4.74 7.12
C THR A 102 -13.46 5.83 8.11
N GLY A 103 -13.34 7.08 7.69
CA GLY A 103 -13.65 8.25 8.50
C GLY A 103 -14.24 9.39 7.67
N PRO A 104 -14.64 10.49 8.31
CA PRO A 104 -14.97 11.71 7.58
C PRO A 104 -13.74 12.28 6.86
N GLU A 105 -13.97 13.24 5.96
CA GLU A 105 -12.90 14.07 5.43
C GLU A 105 -12.54 15.20 6.39
N VAL A 106 -11.28 15.65 6.38
CA VAL A 106 -10.87 16.82 7.17
C VAL A 106 -11.55 18.11 6.71
N PRO A 107 -11.88 19.05 7.62
CA PRO A 107 -12.70 20.20 7.25
C PRO A 107 -11.96 21.29 6.44
N TRP A 108 -10.63 21.25 6.36
CA TRP A 108 -9.81 22.25 5.67
C TRP A 108 -9.47 21.92 4.21
N ILE A 109 -9.84 20.75 3.69
CA ILE A 109 -9.69 20.42 2.26
C ILE A 109 -10.74 21.14 1.40
N LEU A 110 -10.36 21.53 0.18
CA LEU A 110 -11.23 22.23 -0.77
C LEU A 110 -12.40 21.36 -1.25
N GLU A 111 -13.55 22.00 -1.52
CA GLU A 111 -14.75 21.35 -2.03
C GLU A 111 -14.63 20.91 -3.52
N PRO A 112 -15.34 19.86 -3.95
CA PRO A 112 -16.28 19.04 -3.18
C PRO A 112 -15.58 18.00 -2.30
N ARG A 113 -15.97 17.96 -1.03
CA ARG A 113 -15.48 16.96 -0.07
C ARG A 113 -16.39 15.74 -0.09
N PRO A 114 -15.85 14.51 -0.16
CA PRO A 114 -16.66 13.34 0.07
C PRO A 114 -17.10 13.30 1.54
N ASP A 115 -18.22 12.63 1.82
CA ASP A 115 -18.68 12.42 3.20
C ASP A 115 -17.71 11.50 3.98
N HIS A 116 -17.03 10.61 3.25
CA HIS A 116 -16.10 9.63 3.82
C HIS A 116 -14.85 9.46 2.97
N VAL A 117 -13.77 9.08 3.64
CA VAL A 117 -12.48 8.72 3.05
C VAL A 117 -12.11 7.32 3.54
N ASP A 118 -11.74 6.45 2.61
CA ASP A 118 -11.12 5.17 2.94
C ASP A 118 -9.64 5.42 3.24
N TRP A 119 -9.16 4.89 4.36
CA TRP A 119 -7.78 5.02 4.83
C TRP A 119 -7.13 3.66 4.98
N TRP A 120 -5.83 3.61 4.68
CA TRP A 120 -4.96 2.49 4.95
C TRP A 120 -3.72 2.95 5.68
N TYR A 121 -3.41 2.31 6.79
CA TYR A 121 -2.08 2.29 7.38
C TYR A 121 -1.32 1.09 6.85
N VAL A 122 -0.09 1.29 6.38
CA VAL A 122 0.81 0.22 5.94
C VAL A 122 2.17 0.40 6.58
N LYS A 123 2.74 -0.65 7.18
CA LYS A 123 4.15 -0.72 7.58
C LYS A 123 4.81 -1.84 6.82
N ALA A 124 5.83 -1.52 6.03
CA ALA A 124 6.45 -2.49 5.14
C ALA A 124 7.90 -2.16 4.79
N THR A 125 8.60 -3.18 4.28
CA THR A 125 9.91 -3.06 3.64
C THR A 125 9.83 -3.55 2.19
N LEU A 126 10.66 -3.04 1.29
CA LEU A 126 10.79 -3.64 -0.05
C LEU A 126 11.61 -4.94 0.05
N ALA A 127 11.07 -6.05 -0.45
CA ALA A 127 11.71 -7.37 -0.32
C ALA A 127 13.12 -7.43 -0.94
N GLY A 128 13.34 -6.68 -2.03
CA GLY A 128 14.64 -6.57 -2.71
C GLY A 128 15.59 -5.52 -2.12
N ASP A 129 15.08 -4.61 -1.28
CA ASP A 129 15.86 -3.55 -0.65
C ASP A 129 15.27 -3.20 0.73
N PRO A 130 15.73 -3.89 1.79
CA PRO A 130 15.23 -3.62 3.14
C PRO A 130 15.53 -2.20 3.66
N ALA A 131 16.40 -1.43 3.00
CA ALA A 131 16.60 -0.03 3.34
C ALA A 131 15.44 0.86 2.86
N PHE A 132 14.68 0.40 1.85
CA PHE A 132 13.39 0.98 1.50
C PHE A 132 12.34 0.46 2.49
N ALA A 133 12.20 1.17 3.60
CA ALA A 133 11.34 0.80 4.71
C ALA A 133 10.59 2.02 5.22
N GLY A 134 9.30 1.88 5.50
CA GLY A 134 8.49 2.99 5.98
C GLY A 134 7.17 2.57 6.60
N ARG A 135 6.46 3.59 7.07
CA ARG A 135 5.05 3.54 7.46
C ARG A 135 4.31 4.55 6.60
N TRP A 136 3.20 4.17 5.99
CA TRP A 136 2.44 5.01 5.07
C TRP A 136 1.00 5.13 5.54
N LEU A 137 0.43 6.32 5.34
CA LEU A 137 -1.01 6.55 5.32
C LEU A 137 -1.41 6.80 3.88
N VAL A 138 -2.26 5.92 3.36
CA VAL A 138 -2.83 6.00 2.03
C VAL A 138 -4.30 6.31 2.17
N SER A 139 -4.83 7.20 1.33
CA SER A 139 -6.26 7.44 1.25
C SER A 139 -6.83 7.16 -0.13
N ARG A 140 -8.14 6.93 -0.13
CA ARG A 140 -8.99 6.98 -1.32
C ARG A 140 -10.25 7.75 -0.99
N ARG A 141 -10.41 8.88 -1.67
CA ARG A 141 -11.59 9.76 -1.61
C ARG A 141 -12.59 9.39 -2.70
N ASP A 142 -12.06 9.11 -3.88
CA ASP A 142 -12.76 8.54 -5.04
C ASP A 142 -11.74 7.95 -6.02
N ALA A 143 -12.18 7.53 -7.20
CA ALA A 143 -11.34 6.92 -8.22
C ALA A 143 -10.25 7.85 -8.77
N ASP A 144 -10.45 9.17 -8.73
CA ASP A 144 -9.52 10.16 -9.26
C ASP A 144 -8.65 10.80 -8.16
N ARG A 145 -9.05 10.66 -6.89
CA ARG A 145 -8.40 11.25 -5.72
C ARG A 145 -7.99 10.17 -4.72
N GLN A 146 -6.78 9.67 -4.91
CA GLN A 146 -6.12 8.69 -4.05
C GLN A 146 -4.61 8.94 -4.00
N GLY A 147 -3.95 8.50 -2.94
CA GLY A 147 -2.50 8.67 -2.81
C GLY A 147 -1.99 8.43 -1.40
N ILE A 148 -0.68 8.56 -1.25
CA ILE A 148 0.00 8.68 0.04
C ILE A 148 -0.28 10.08 0.57
N ASP A 149 -1.01 10.18 1.69
CA ASP A 149 -1.20 11.46 2.39
C ASP A 149 -0.05 11.74 3.36
N ALA A 150 0.55 10.69 3.95
CA ALA A 150 1.67 10.84 4.87
C ALA A 150 2.56 9.59 4.96
N VAL A 151 3.79 9.81 5.43
CA VAL A 151 4.80 8.78 5.62
C VAL A 151 5.57 9.02 6.93
N ALA A 152 5.98 7.94 7.59
CA ALA A 152 6.80 7.98 8.79
C ALA A 152 7.97 6.99 8.71
N PRO A 153 9.06 7.19 9.49
CA PRO A 153 10.15 6.23 9.59
C PRO A 153 9.66 4.85 10.00
N PHE A 154 10.24 3.79 9.43
CA PHE A 154 9.81 2.41 9.71
C PHE A 154 9.81 2.06 11.21
N ASP A 155 10.84 2.49 11.93
CA ASP A 155 11.05 2.16 13.35
C ASP A 155 10.30 3.08 14.33
N SER A 156 9.63 4.12 13.83
CA SER A 156 8.78 4.96 14.67
C SER A 156 7.51 4.22 15.09
N ARG A 157 6.76 4.79 16.03
CA ARG A 157 5.57 4.17 16.64
C ARG A 157 4.46 5.18 16.81
N GLY A 158 3.23 4.70 16.72
CA GLY A 158 2.00 5.45 16.91
C GLY A 158 1.80 6.53 15.86
N TYR A 159 0.69 7.26 16.03
CA TYR A 159 0.41 8.47 15.30
C TYR A 159 0.85 9.68 16.13
N ALA A 160 2.11 10.08 15.98
CA ALA A 160 2.71 11.13 16.80
C ALA A 160 3.58 12.09 15.98
N SER A 161 3.55 13.35 16.38
CA SER A 161 4.49 14.37 15.94
C SER A 161 5.89 14.11 16.53
N PRO A 162 6.98 14.30 15.76
CA PRO A 162 7.04 14.78 14.38
C PRO A 162 7.19 13.65 13.34
N ASP A 163 6.83 12.41 13.69
CA ASP A 163 7.21 11.25 12.89
C ASP A 163 6.48 11.19 11.55
N TRP A 164 5.20 11.60 11.53
CA TRP A 164 4.37 11.60 10.34
C TRP A 164 4.57 12.87 9.52
N ARG A 165 5.11 12.68 8.33
CA ARG A 165 5.46 13.75 7.40
C ARG A 165 4.59 13.69 6.16
N ALA A 166 4.15 14.84 5.72
CA ALA A 166 3.42 15.02 4.49
C ALA A 166 4.09 16.08 3.63
N PHE A 167 3.72 16.10 2.36
CA PHE A 167 4.40 16.85 1.33
C PHE A 167 3.40 17.51 0.39
N GLU A 168 3.43 18.84 0.29
CA GLU A 168 2.49 19.60 -0.54
C GLU A 168 3.18 20.58 -1.48
N GLY A 169 2.54 20.86 -2.61
CA GLY A 169 2.92 21.90 -3.53
C GLY A 169 4.03 21.49 -4.51
N GLU A 170 4.58 22.49 -5.19
CA GLU A 170 5.63 22.30 -6.18
C GLU A 170 7.01 22.16 -5.51
N GLY A 171 7.81 21.22 -5.99
CA GLY A 171 9.19 21.04 -5.55
C GLY A 171 9.81 19.84 -6.25
N ALA A 172 11.11 19.92 -6.54
CA ALA A 172 11.83 18.77 -7.06
C ALA A 172 11.84 17.65 -6.00
N PRO A 173 11.63 16.38 -6.37
CA PRO A 173 11.83 15.26 -5.46
C PRO A 173 13.23 15.31 -4.83
N ARG A 174 13.30 15.01 -3.54
CA ARG A 174 14.54 14.93 -2.77
C ARG A 174 14.47 13.84 -1.70
N PRO A 175 15.59 13.21 -1.34
CA PRO A 175 15.61 12.28 -0.22
C PRO A 175 15.35 13.03 1.09
N ILE A 176 14.72 12.33 2.02
CA ILE A 176 14.43 12.83 3.36
C ILE A 176 14.94 11.83 4.38
N ASP A 177 15.70 12.33 5.35
CA ASP A 177 16.33 11.49 6.36
C ASP A 177 15.28 10.61 7.06
N GLY A 178 15.52 9.29 7.02
CA GLY A 178 14.66 8.27 7.61
C GLY A 178 13.39 7.94 6.83
N LEU A 179 13.16 8.50 5.63
CA LEU A 179 12.07 8.08 4.74
C LEU A 179 12.60 7.27 3.56
N PRO A 180 11.78 6.34 3.03
CA PRO A 180 12.08 5.67 1.78
C PRO A 180 11.90 6.63 0.60
N GLY A 181 12.72 6.46 -0.44
CA GLY A 181 12.62 7.16 -1.72
C GLY A 181 12.83 8.69 -1.66
N GLU A 182 12.22 9.40 -2.60
CA GLU A 182 12.31 10.84 -2.74
C GLU A 182 10.92 11.49 -2.70
N TRP A 183 10.82 12.66 -2.07
CA TRP A 183 9.56 13.34 -1.83
C TRP A 183 9.57 14.73 -2.45
N PRO A 184 8.59 15.06 -3.31
CA PRO A 184 8.44 16.41 -3.88
C PRO A 184 7.87 17.38 -2.85
N GLY A 185 7.78 18.66 -3.22
CA GLY A 185 7.06 19.66 -2.43
C GLY A 185 7.70 20.06 -1.09
N LEU A 186 6.92 20.75 -0.28
CA LEU A 186 7.28 21.24 1.05
C LEU A 186 6.85 20.22 2.11
N GLU A 187 7.80 19.84 2.96
CA GLU A 187 7.57 18.95 4.09
C GLU A 187 6.87 19.68 5.23
N TYR A 188 5.85 19.06 5.80
CA TYR A 188 5.20 19.50 7.03
C TYR A 188 4.83 18.30 7.92
N ASP A 189 4.58 18.59 9.19
CA ASP A 189 4.13 17.60 10.18
C ASP A 189 2.64 17.30 9.96
N PHE A 190 2.34 16.07 9.58
CA PHE A 190 0.97 15.65 9.28
C PHE A 190 0.10 15.52 10.54
N VAL A 191 0.69 15.30 11.72
CA VAL A 191 -0.07 15.16 12.97
C VAL A 191 -0.64 16.49 13.44
N VAL A 192 0.08 17.60 13.22
CA VAL A 192 -0.38 18.94 13.63
C VAL A 192 -0.81 19.82 12.45
N GLY A 193 -0.40 19.49 11.23
CA GLY A 193 -0.64 20.25 10.01
C GLY A 193 0.39 21.34 9.72
N ASP A 194 0.38 21.85 8.50
CA ASP A 194 1.29 22.91 8.01
C ASP A 194 1.27 24.18 8.90
N SER A 195 0.10 24.54 9.43
CA SER A 195 -0.08 25.68 10.33
C SER A 195 -0.11 25.33 11.82
N GLY A 196 0.08 24.06 12.18
CA GLY A 196 -0.10 23.54 13.55
C GLY A 196 -1.56 23.53 14.04
N SER A 197 -2.53 23.72 13.15
CA SER A 197 -3.97 23.77 13.46
C SER A 197 -4.86 23.04 12.45
N GLN A 198 -4.24 22.29 11.53
CA GLN A 198 -4.91 21.62 10.40
C GLN A 198 -4.34 20.20 10.25
N PRO A 199 -4.60 19.30 11.21
CA PRO A 199 -4.05 17.95 11.17
C PRO A 199 -4.38 17.21 9.87
N GLY A 200 -3.66 16.15 9.56
CA GLY A 200 -3.88 15.37 8.35
C GLY A 200 -5.07 14.41 8.44
N LEU A 201 -5.37 13.96 9.66
CA LEU A 201 -6.50 13.08 9.96
C LEU A 201 -7.56 13.81 10.78
N PRO A 202 -8.84 13.45 10.60
CA PRO A 202 -9.91 13.89 11.50
C PRO A 202 -9.82 13.14 12.83
N ASP A 203 -10.28 13.77 13.91
CA ASP A 203 -10.20 13.21 15.28
C ASP A 203 -10.89 11.84 15.39
N GLU A 204 -11.91 11.60 14.58
CA GLU A 204 -12.75 10.41 14.51
C GLU A 204 -12.00 9.12 14.11
N VAL A 205 -10.80 9.22 13.55
CA VAL A 205 -10.00 8.05 13.12
C VAL A 205 -8.58 8.01 13.66
N VAL A 206 -8.12 9.00 14.43
CA VAL A 206 -6.75 9.03 14.96
C VAL A 206 -6.43 7.79 15.80
N ALA A 207 -7.36 7.36 16.65
CA ALA A 207 -7.20 6.17 17.50
C ALA A 207 -7.24 4.85 16.71
N CYS A 208 -7.63 4.86 15.42
CA CYS A 208 -7.46 3.67 14.58
C CYS A 208 -5.98 3.30 14.37
N LEU A 209 -5.08 4.24 14.63
CA LEU A 209 -3.64 4.06 14.58
C LEU A 209 -3.02 3.73 15.93
N ASP A 210 -3.81 3.51 16.98
CA ASP A 210 -3.28 3.15 18.30
C ASP A 210 -2.51 1.82 18.24
N GLY A 211 -1.32 1.82 18.83
CA GLY A 211 -0.44 0.64 18.87
C GLY A 211 0.29 0.33 17.56
N THR A 212 0.28 1.24 16.58
CA THR A 212 1.10 1.16 15.36
C THR A 212 2.56 1.56 15.57
#